data_AF-A0A679FEH1-F1
#
_entry.id   AF-A0A679FEH1-F1
#
_cell.length_a   1.000
_cell.length_b   1.000
_cell.length_c   1.000
_cell.angle_alpha   90.00
_cell.angle_beta   90.00
_cell.angle_gamma   90.00
#
_symmetry.space_group_name_H-M   'P 1'
#
loop_
_entity.id
_entity.type
_entity.pdbx_description
1 polymer ?
#
loop_
_entity_poly.entity_id
_entity_poly.type
_entity_poly.pdbx_seq_one_letter_code
_entity_poly.pdbx_strand_id
1 'polypeptide(L)'
;MTSHRAWMRLKSGGRLDLLDPKPDAWTDEDLAIGLSRTYRWGGYSAWDLPLSVAQHSLAVLALREREGKLTPREALRELLHDATEGLVGFDVLMPLKPHLGEGFARLDRRLQRAVDRRYGLPPWTDESYALHKRADRQAAANEAYHVVGWSRDDIRSSLQITLDPLDDDPLPSPPGMSRWEPWPPKLASALFLQRLGELGDAIDVTDALDNITIDDTLAQLAEAFSQLPEAKRRRCRHIPTGKRGLDTLVQVEADDGSQIVEGVVVDGERNDTGAFYFDDHFVVFTTIDTQRGELIRCNGANCHVEIL
;
A
#
# COMPACT_ATOMS: atom_id res chain seq x y z
N MET A 1 2.34 -17.32 34.34
CA MET A 1 1.56 -16.21 33.76
C MET A 1 0.56 -16.83 32.81
N THR A 2 -0.74 -16.74 33.10
CA THR A 2 -1.79 -17.24 32.21
C THR A 2 -1.72 -16.47 30.89
N SER A 3 -1.35 -17.16 29.81
CA SER A 3 -1.48 -16.62 28.45
C SER A 3 -2.96 -16.30 28.25
N HIS A 4 -3.31 -15.00 28.29
CA HIS A 4 -4.68 -14.59 28.07
C HIS A 4 -5.03 -14.87 26.60
N ARG A 5 -5.93 -15.84 26.39
CA ARG A 5 -6.38 -16.28 25.07
C ARG A 5 -7.23 -15.17 24.44
N ALA A 6 -6.66 -14.49 23.46
CA ALA A 6 -7.34 -13.48 22.64
C ALA A 6 -7.26 -13.84 21.15
N TRP A 7 -7.35 -15.14 20.84
CA TRP A 7 -7.30 -15.63 19.47
C TRP A 7 -8.67 -16.07 18.95
N MET A 8 -8.90 -15.85 17.66
CA MET A 8 -10.08 -16.30 16.92
C MET A 8 -9.69 -17.37 15.90
N ARG A 9 -10.57 -18.35 15.69
CA ARG A 9 -10.40 -19.36 14.64
C ARG A 9 -11.02 -18.84 13.35
N LEU A 10 -10.23 -18.84 12.28
CA LEU A 10 -10.66 -18.39 10.95
C LEU A 10 -11.30 -19.53 10.15
N LYS A 11 -11.90 -19.21 8.99
CA LYS A 11 -12.56 -20.23 8.14
C LYS A 11 -11.54 -21.18 7.53
N SER A 12 -10.37 -20.66 7.15
CA SER A 12 -9.21 -21.45 6.70
C SER A 12 -8.74 -22.51 7.72
N GLY A 13 -9.14 -22.37 8.99
CA GLY A 13 -8.63 -23.17 10.10
C GLY A 13 -7.45 -22.52 10.83
N GLY A 14 -6.94 -21.39 10.32
CA GLY A 14 -5.93 -20.55 10.97
C GLY A 14 -6.42 -19.97 12.30
N ARG A 15 -5.47 -19.40 13.06
CA ARG A 15 -5.74 -18.72 14.33
C ARG A 15 -5.12 -17.32 14.29
N LEU A 16 -5.95 -16.31 14.43
CA LEU A 16 -5.51 -14.93 14.57
C LEU A 16 -5.45 -14.57 16.05
N ASP A 17 -4.27 -14.29 16.59
CA ASP A 17 -4.10 -13.68 17.90
C ASP A 17 -4.27 -12.16 17.78
N LEU A 18 -5.30 -11.60 18.39
CA LEU A 18 -5.59 -10.16 18.31
C LEU A 18 -4.60 -9.30 19.10
N LEU A 19 -3.89 -9.88 20.08
CA LEU A 19 -2.91 -9.16 20.90
C LEU A 19 -1.51 -9.19 20.29
N ASP A 20 -1.18 -10.21 19.48
CA ASP A 20 0.07 -10.34 18.74
C ASP A 20 -0.16 -10.90 17.31
N PRO A 21 -0.83 -10.13 16.44
CA PRO A 21 -1.20 -10.61 15.10
C PRO A 21 0.04 -10.79 14.23
N LYS A 22 0.16 -11.97 13.60
CA LYS A 22 1.19 -12.25 12.60
C LYS A 22 0.66 -11.95 11.19
N PRO A 23 1.44 -11.33 10.30
CA PRO A 23 1.00 -11.00 8.93
C PRO A 23 0.53 -12.20 8.10
N ASP A 24 0.99 -13.41 8.43
CA ASP A 24 0.64 -14.67 7.78
C ASP A 24 -0.49 -15.44 8.49
N ALA A 25 -1.14 -14.86 9.51
CA ALA A 25 -2.13 -15.55 10.34
C ALA A 25 -3.52 -15.73 9.69
N TRP A 26 -3.81 -15.06 8.57
CA TRP A 26 -5.07 -15.15 7.82
C TRP A 26 -4.82 -15.32 6.32
N THR A 27 -5.81 -15.86 5.61
CA THR A 27 -5.84 -15.82 4.13
C THR A 27 -6.64 -14.62 3.64
N ASP A 28 -6.51 -14.29 2.36
CA ASP A 28 -7.25 -13.18 1.77
C ASP A 28 -8.77 -13.45 1.79
N GLU A 29 -9.17 -14.72 1.66
CA GLU A 29 -10.56 -15.14 1.86
C GLU A 29 -11.03 -14.96 3.31
N ASP A 30 -10.19 -15.23 4.31
CA ASP A 30 -10.55 -15.00 5.70
C ASP A 30 -10.80 -13.50 5.95
N LEU A 31 -9.95 -12.62 5.40
CA LEU A 31 -10.12 -11.18 5.49
C LEU A 31 -11.40 -10.73 4.78
N ALA A 32 -11.62 -11.16 3.54
CA ALA A 32 -12.82 -10.82 2.77
C ALA A 32 -14.11 -11.28 3.49
N ILE A 33 -14.07 -12.45 4.13
CA ILE A 33 -15.19 -12.94 4.95
C ILE A 33 -15.42 -12.06 6.16
N GLY A 34 -14.36 -11.67 6.88
CA GLY A 34 -14.45 -10.76 8.03
C GLY A 34 -15.10 -9.45 7.61
N LEU A 35 -14.56 -8.78 6.60
CA LEU A 35 -15.06 -7.49 6.10
C LEU A 35 -16.50 -7.56 5.55
N SER A 36 -16.88 -8.67 4.91
CA SER A 36 -18.24 -8.85 4.39
C SER A 36 -19.29 -9.11 5.48
N ARG A 37 -18.85 -9.43 6.71
CA ARG A 37 -19.72 -9.76 7.86
C ARG A 37 -19.60 -8.75 9.00
N THR A 38 -18.64 -7.85 8.93
CA THR A 38 -18.63 -6.63 9.74
C THR A 38 -19.49 -5.60 9.03
N TYR A 39 -20.48 -5.06 9.76
CA TYR A 39 -21.45 -4.14 9.19
C TYR A 39 -21.25 -2.72 9.71
N ARG A 40 -21.40 -1.77 8.80
CA ARG A 40 -21.38 -0.35 9.10
C ARG A 40 -22.67 0.11 9.74
N TRP A 41 -22.63 1.28 10.37
CA TRP A 41 -23.81 1.89 11.00
C TRP A 41 -24.47 1.00 12.05
N GLY A 42 -23.67 0.12 12.69
CA GLY A 42 -24.16 -0.88 13.64
C GLY A 42 -25.10 -1.93 13.03
N GLY A 43 -25.16 -2.03 11.70
CA GLY A 43 -26.07 -2.90 10.97
C GLY A 43 -27.47 -2.32 10.72
N TYR A 44 -27.72 -1.05 11.04
CA TYR A 44 -28.99 -0.39 10.70
C TYR A 44 -28.97 0.09 9.24
N SER A 45 -30.07 -0.16 8.51
CA SER A 45 -30.25 0.24 7.12
C SER A 45 -31.73 0.48 6.83
N ALA A 46 -32.00 1.32 5.82
CA ALA A 46 -33.31 1.46 5.20
C ALA A 46 -33.61 0.31 4.21
N TRP A 47 -32.61 -0.51 3.89
CA TRP A 47 -32.73 -1.72 3.07
C TRP A 47 -32.88 -2.96 3.95
N ASP A 48 -33.25 -4.09 3.33
CA ASP A 48 -33.39 -5.38 4.02
C ASP A 48 -32.05 -5.93 4.55
N LEU A 49 -30.93 -5.51 3.94
CA LEU A 49 -29.59 -5.94 4.30
C LEU A 49 -28.76 -4.76 4.84
N PRO A 50 -27.87 -5.01 5.82
CA PRO A 50 -26.91 -4.02 6.27
C PRO A 50 -25.73 -3.85 5.30
N LEU A 51 -25.15 -2.65 5.27
CA LEU A 51 -23.94 -2.37 4.51
C LEU A 51 -22.72 -3.01 5.17
N SER A 52 -21.97 -3.80 4.42
CA SER A 52 -20.72 -4.40 4.90
C SER A 52 -19.52 -3.45 4.77
N VAL A 53 -18.50 -3.63 5.62
CA VAL A 53 -17.22 -2.92 5.49
C VAL A 53 -16.57 -3.25 4.14
N ALA A 54 -16.70 -4.48 3.64
CA ALA A 54 -16.20 -4.85 2.30
C ALA A 54 -16.78 -3.96 1.17
N GLN A 55 -18.10 -3.71 1.20
CA GLN A 55 -18.74 -2.84 0.21
C GLN A 55 -18.31 -1.37 0.37
N HIS A 56 -18.15 -0.91 1.61
CA HIS A 56 -17.62 0.42 1.90
C HIS A 56 -16.19 0.59 1.37
N SER A 57 -15.28 -0.36 1.64
CA SER A 57 -13.90 -0.28 1.16
C SER A 57 -13.82 -0.22 -0.37
N LEU A 58 -14.67 -0.97 -1.07
CA LEU A 58 -14.78 -0.88 -2.53
C LEU A 58 -15.29 0.51 -2.96
N ALA A 59 -16.28 1.08 -2.28
CA ALA A 59 -16.82 2.40 -2.60
C ALA A 59 -15.76 3.51 -2.40
N VAL A 60 -14.98 3.44 -1.31
CA VAL A 60 -13.87 4.37 -1.05
C VAL A 60 -12.82 4.27 -2.14
N LEU A 61 -12.39 3.05 -2.51
CA LEU A 61 -11.44 2.86 -3.60
C LEU A 61 -11.98 3.45 -4.93
N ALA A 62 -13.23 3.14 -5.29
CA ALA A 62 -13.83 3.64 -6.52
C ALA A 62 -13.95 5.17 -6.55
N LEU A 63 -14.20 5.81 -5.41
CA LEU A 63 -14.16 7.27 -5.29
C LEU A 63 -12.74 7.82 -5.51
N ARG A 64 -11.73 7.17 -4.92
CA ARG A 64 -10.32 7.59 -5.06
C ARG A 64 -9.81 7.45 -6.50
N GLU A 65 -10.19 6.37 -7.19
CA GLU A 65 -9.85 6.16 -8.60
C GLU A 65 -10.50 7.19 -9.54
N ARG A 66 -11.66 7.76 -9.16
CA ARG A 66 -12.29 8.86 -9.89
C ARG A 66 -11.58 10.21 -9.68
N GLU A 67 -10.89 10.39 -8.55
CA GLU A 67 -10.17 11.63 -8.23
C GLU A 67 -8.79 11.72 -8.89
N GLY A 68 -8.13 10.60 -9.17
CA GLY A 68 -6.82 10.59 -9.79
C GLY A 68 -6.26 9.19 -10.00
N LYS A 69 -5.12 9.11 -10.69
CA LYS A 69 -4.40 7.85 -10.86
C LYS A 69 -3.77 7.43 -9.53
N LEU A 70 -3.96 6.16 -9.18
CA LEU A 70 -3.28 5.50 -8.08
C LEU A 70 -2.31 4.47 -8.67
N THR A 71 -1.16 4.29 -8.03
CA THR A 71 -0.37 3.07 -8.24
C THR A 71 -1.13 1.85 -7.70
N PRO A 72 -0.85 0.63 -8.19
CA PRO A 72 -1.48 -0.58 -7.65
C PRO A 72 -1.36 -0.72 -6.12
N ARG A 73 -0.20 -0.36 -5.55
CA ARG A 73 0.02 -0.40 -4.09
C ARG A 73 -0.77 0.67 -3.33
N GLU A 74 -0.94 1.87 -3.90
CA GLU A 74 -1.81 2.89 -3.31
C GLU A 74 -3.28 2.51 -3.38
N ALA A 75 -3.74 1.96 -4.51
CA ALA A 75 -5.09 1.42 -4.63
C ALA A 75 -5.34 0.28 -3.63
N LEU A 76 -4.35 -0.59 -3.42
CA LEU A 76 -4.42 -1.65 -2.43
C LEU A 76 -4.51 -1.10 -1.00
N ARG A 77 -3.78 -0.02 -0.70
CA ARG A 77 -3.88 0.70 0.58
C ARG A 77 -5.28 1.30 0.80
N GLU A 78 -5.87 1.92 -0.23
CA GLU A 78 -7.24 2.43 -0.17
C GLU A 78 -8.26 1.30 0.05
N LEU A 79 -8.10 0.15 -0.62
CA LEU A 79 -8.97 -1.01 -0.42
C LEU A 79 -8.89 -1.60 1.00
N LEU A 80 -7.72 -1.52 1.63
CA LEU A 80 -7.42 -2.16 2.92
C LEU A 80 -7.45 -1.21 4.12
N HIS A 81 -7.91 0.04 3.95
CA HIS A 81 -7.87 1.04 5.02
C HIS A 81 -8.64 0.63 6.29
N ASP A 82 -9.74 -0.11 6.14
CA ASP A 82 -10.58 -0.65 7.24
C ASP A 82 -10.38 -2.16 7.46
N ALA A 83 -9.28 -2.74 6.95
CA ALA A 83 -9.02 -4.18 7.07
C ALA A 83 -9.03 -4.68 8.53
N THR A 84 -8.61 -3.83 9.48
CA THR A 84 -8.59 -4.20 10.91
C THR A 84 -10.00 -4.44 11.47
N GLU A 85 -11.02 -3.77 10.95
CA GLU A 85 -12.42 -3.94 11.38
C GLU A 85 -12.96 -5.32 11.01
N GLY A 86 -12.56 -5.85 9.85
CA GLY A 86 -12.85 -7.21 9.43
C GLY A 86 -12.11 -8.26 10.27
N LEU A 87 -10.86 -7.98 10.64
CA LEU A 87 -10.04 -8.86 11.47
C LEU A 87 -10.50 -8.92 12.93
N VAL A 88 -10.97 -7.80 13.49
CA VAL A 88 -11.56 -7.73 14.85
C VAL A 88 -13.02 -8.17 14.84
N GLY A 89 -13.72 -8.00 13.71
CA GLY A 89 -15.17 -8.20 13.61
C GLY A 89 -15.99 -7.05 14.19
N PHE A 90 -15.44 -5.83 14.24
CA PHE A 90 -16.06 -4.68 14.87
C PHE A 90 -15.70 -3.38 14.14
N ASP A 91 -16.69 -2.77 13.47
CA ASP A 91 -16.64 -1.40 12.98
C ASP A 91 -16.96 -0.45 14.15
N VAL A 92 -15.99 0.37 14.52
CA VAL A 92 -16.16 1.32 15.61
C VAL A 92 -16.64 2.65 15.05
N LEU A 93 -17.89 3.00 15.37
CA LEU A 93 -18.42 4.33 15.10
C LEU A 93 -17.44 5.41 15.58
N MET A 94 -17.05 6.31 14.67
CA MET A 94 -16.00 7.31 14.92
C MET A 94 -16.13 8.07 16.25
N PRO A 95 -17.32 8.53 16.69
CA PRO A 95 -17.47 9.23 17.97
C PRO A 95 -17.15 8.35 19.20
N LEU A 96 -17.22 7.02 19.07
CA LEU A 96 -16.94 6.09 20.16
C LEU A 96 -15.42 5.82 20.31
N LYS A 97 -14.63 5.95 19.24
CA LYS A 97 -13.18 5.62 19.25
C LYS A 97 -12.41 6.27 20.42
N PRO A 98 -12.59 7.57 20.75
CA PRO A 98 -11.91 8.20 21.89
C PRO A 98 -12.26 7.59 23.27
N HIS A 99 -13.40 6.91 23.39
CA HIS A 99 -13.89 6.33 24.63
C HIS A 99 -13.43 4.88 24.87
N LEU A 100 -12.83 4.21 23.87
CA LEU A 100 -12.37 2.82 23.99
C LEU A 100 -11.01 2.67 24.71
N GLY A 101 -10.32 3.78 24.95
CA GLY A 101 -9.07 3.83 25.71
C GLY A 101 -7.84 3.28 24.98
N GLU A 102 -6.69 3.38 25.66
CA GLU A 102 -5.38 3.09 25.07
C GLU A 102 -5.20 1.62 24.67
N GLY A 103 -5.86 0.69 25.38
CA GLY A 103 -5.80 -0.74 25.10
C GLY A 103 -6.28 -1.08 23.69
N PHE A 104 -7.46 -0.56 23.32
CA PHE A 104 -8.02 -0.73 21.97
C PHE A 104 -7.15 -0.06 20.92
N ALA A 105 -6.71 1.19 21.16
CA ALA A 105 -5.84 1.91 20.23
C ALA A 105 -4.51 1.17 19.97
N ARG A 106 -3.97 0.46 20.98
CA ARG A 106 -2.76 -0.36 20.82
C ARG A 106 -3.03 -1.63 20.00
N LEU A 107 -4.17 -2.27 20.22
CA LEU A 107 -4.62 -3.45 19.48
C LEU A 107 -4.80 -3.10 17.99
N ASP A 108 -5.53 -2.04 17.69
CA ASP A 108 -5.78 -1.57 16.32
C ASP A 108 -4.47 -1.24 15.59
N ARG A 109 -3.55 -0.49 16.22
CA ARG A 109 -2.21 -0.23 15.66
C ARG A 109 -1.38 -1.50 15.42
N ARG A 110 -1.58 -2.57 16.18
CA ARG A 110 -0.87 -3.84 15.98
C ARG A 110 -1.42 -4.60 14.77
N LEU A 111 -2.74 -4.62 14.63
CA LEU A 111 -3.40 -5.22 13.47
C LEU A 111 -3.07 -4.45 12.19
N GLN A 112 -3.13 -3.12 12.22
CA GLN A 112 -2.78 -2.30 11.05
C GLN A 112 -1.35 -2.60 10.58
N ARG A 113 -0.37 -2.64 11.50
CA ARG A 113 1.01 -3.03 11.15
C ARG A 113 1.13 -4.44 10.56
N ALA A 114 0.28 -5.37 10.97
CA ALA A 114 0.28 -6.72 10.41
C ALA A 114 -0.31 -6.72 8.99
N VAL A 115 -1.36 -5.93 8.74
CA VAL A 115 -1.94 -5.68 7.41
C VAL A 115 -0.91 -5.00 6.51
N ASP A 116 -0.30 -3.89 6.95
CA ASP A 116 0.70 -3.15 6.19
C ASP A 116 1.86 -4.05 5.73
N ARG A 117 2.34 -4.91 6.63
CA ARG A 117 3.42 -5.86 6.33
C ARG A 117 2.99 -6.98 5.40
N ARG A 118 1.80 -7.54 5.61
CA ARG A 118 1.29 -8.65 4.77
C ARG A 118 1.19 -8.23 3.32
N TYR A 119 0.66 -7.03 3.08
CA TYR A 119 0.33 -6.54 1.74
C TYR A 119 1.34 -5.54 1.17
N GLY A 120 2.44 -5.25 1.89
CA GLY A 120 3.46 -4.31 1.45
C GLY A 120 2.90 -2.90 1.19
N LEU A 121 2.04 -2.40 2.09
CA LEU A 121 1.34 -1.14 1.88
C LEU A 121 2.27 0.07 2.06
N PRO A 122 2.24 1.06 1.16
CA PRO A 122 3.04 2.26 1.30
C PRO A 122 2.49 3.11 2.45
N PRO A 123 3.35 3.84 3.20
CA PRO A 123 2.88 4.76 4.21
C PRO A 123 2.04 5.88 3.59
N TRP A 124 1.13 6.45 4.36
CA TRP A 124 0.41 7.65 3.95
C TRP A 124 1.34 8.86 3.93
N THR A 125 1.27 9.64 2.85
CA THR A 125 1.71 11.04 2.85
C THR A 125 0.58 11.93 3.38
N ASP A 126 0.88 13.14 3.85
CA ASP A 126 -0.16 14.07 4.32
C ASP A 126 -1.21 14.35 3.23
N GLU A 127 -0.77 14.49 1.98
CA GLU A 127 -1.66 14.70 0.83
C GLU A 127 -2.54 13.47 0.57
N SER A 128 -1.94 12.29 0.44
CA SER A 128 -2.70 11.07 0.15
C SER A 128 -3.65 10.70 1.29
N TYR A 129 -3.28 10.96 2.54
CA TYR A 129 -4.15 10.80 3.70
C TYR A 129 -5.35 11.76 3.65
N ALA A 130 -5.12 13.02 3.30
CA ALA A 130 -6.19 14.01 3.19
C ALA A 130 -7.20 13.62 2.09
N LEU A 131 -6.71 13.13 0.95
CA LEU A 131 -7.54 12.61 -0.13
C LEU A 131 -8.33 11.36 0.29
N HIS A 132 -7.68 10.40 0.95
CA HIS A 132 -8.33 9.23 1.54
C HIS A 132 -9.46 9.63 2.49
N LYS A 133 -9.19 10.52 3.46
CA LYS A 133 -10.20 10.98 4.41
C LYS A 133 -11.35 11.73 3.74
N ARG A 134 -11.12 12.41 2.62
CA ARG A 134 -12.19 13.03 1.83
C ARG A 134 -13.07 11.96 1.18
N ALA A 135 -12.48 10.95 0.53
CA ALA A 135 -13.24 9.87 -0.11
C ALA A 135 -14.02 9.02 0.90
N ASP A 136 -13.40 8.65 2.03
CA ASP A 136 -14.06 7.95 3.13
C ASP A 136 -15.25 8.74 3.71
N ARG A 137 -15.07 10.06 3.93
CA ARG A 137 -16.19 10.92 4.35
C ARG A 137 -17.28 11.05 3.29
N GLN A 138 -16.92 11.08 2.01
CA GLN A 138 -17.89 11.10 0.92
C GLN A 138 -18.67 9.78 0.86
N ALA A 139 -18.02 8.64 1.03
CA ALA A 139 -18.67 7.34 1.16
C ALA A 139 -19.63 7.35 2.35
N ALA A 140 -19.20 7.79 3.53
CA ALA A 140 -20.06 7.91 4.71
C ALA A 140 -21.28 8.84 4.48
N ALA A 141 -21.12 9.96 3.75
CA ALA A 141 -22.26 10.83 3.38
C ALA A 141 -23.25 10.09 2.49
N ASN A 142 -22.75 9.39 1.46
CA ASN A 142 -23.56 8.64 0.52
C ASN A 142 -24.31 7.50 1.23
N GLU A 143 -23.65 6.77 2.11
CA GLU A 143 -24.23 5.68 2.89
C GLU A 143 -25.30 6.18 3.85
N ALA A 144 -25.02 7.26 4.60
CA ALA A 144 -25.99 7.83 5.52
C ALA A 144 -27.29 8.17 4.79
N TYR A 145 -27.19 8.78 3.60
CA TYR A 145 -28.34 9.19 2.80
C TYR A 145 -29.04 8.01 2.11
N HIS A 146 -28.32 7.28 1.25
CA HIS A 146 -28.91 6.27 0.37
C HIS A 146 -29.12 4.91 1.04
N VAL A 147 -28.35 4.59 2.08
CA VAL A 147 -28.36 3.26 2.70
C VAL A 147 -29.06 3.27 4.05
N VAL A 148 -28.80 4.28 4.88
CA VAL A 148 -29.38 4.34 6.23
C VAL A 148 -30.67 5.18 6.24
N GLY A 149 -30.85 6.09 5.29
CA GLY A 149 -32.06 6.89 5.12
C GLY A 149 -32.07 8.21 5.90
N TRP A 150 -30.89 8.76 6.22
CA TRP A 150 -30.77 10.08 6.83
C TRP A 150 -31.15 11.17 5.83
N SER A 151 -31.74 12.27 6.33
CA SER A 151 -31.91 13.47 5.51
C SER A 151 -30.57 14.21 5.34
N ARG A 152 -30.44 15.00 4.27
CA ARG A 152 -29.24 15.84 4.06
C ARG A 152 -28.99 16.82 5.23
N ASP A 153 -30.07 17.30 5.86
CA ASP A 153 -29.98 18.21 7.00
C ASP A 153 -29.51 17.48 8.28
N ASP A 154 -29.98 16.24 8.50
CA ASP A 154 -29.53 15.44 9.64
C ASP A 154 -28.07 14.99 9.50
N ILE A 155 -27.63 14.68 8.27
CA ILE A 155 -26.22 14.37 7.99
C ILE A 155 -25.30 15.54 8.39
N ARG A 156 -25.67 16.77 8.00
CA ARG A 156 -24.88 17.96 8.35
C ARG A 156 -24.93 18.27 9.84
N SER A 157 -26.10 18.24 10.45
CA SER A 157 -26.31 18.69 11.83
C SER A 157 -25.87 17.67 12.88
N SER A 158 -26.07 16.38 12.63
CA SER A 158 -25.81 15.31 13.60
C SER A 158 -24.51 14.57 13.34
N LEU A 159 -24.21 14.24 12.08
CA LEU A 159 -22.98 13.52 11.71
C LEU A 159 -21.80 14.46 11.44
N GLN A 160 -22.08 15.76 11.33
CA GLN A 160 -21.08 16.79 11.02
C GLN A 160 -20.34 16.54 9.70
N ILE A 161 -20.99 15.84 8.77
CA ILE A 161 -20.48 15.62 7.42
C ILE A 161 -21.03 16.73 6.53
N THR A 162 -20.15 17.60 6.04
CA THR A 162 -20.53 18.76 5.20
C THR A 162 -20.61 18.43 3.72
N LEU A 163 -20.07 17.29 3.31
CA LEU A 163 -20.13 16.81 1.93
C LEU A 163 -21.55 16.39 1.58
N ASP A 164 -22.02 16.84 0.42
CA ASP A 164 -23.32 16.42 -0.11
C ASP A 164 -23.24 14.98 -0.62
N PRO A 165 -24.22 14.11 -0.26
CA PRO A 165 -24.37 12.80 -0.90
C PRO A 165 -24.45 12.94 -2.42
N LEU A 166 -23.67 12.12 -3.12
CA LEU A 166 -23.65 12.01 -4.58
C LEU A 166 -24.91 11.28 -5.06
N ASP A 167 -25.44 11.66 -6.22
CA ASP A 167 -26.57 10.92 -6.81
C ASP A 167 -26.11 9.62 -7.51
N ASP A 168 -24.89 9.61 -8.06
CA ASP A 168 -24.31 8.46 -8.73
C ASP A 168 -23.55 7.56 -7.76
N ASP A 169 -23.86 6.26 -7.80
CA ASP A 169 -23.17 5.23 -7.02
C ASP A 169 -21.75 5.04 -7.56
N PRO A 170 -20.70 5.13 -6.72
CA PRO A 170 -19.34 4.85 -7.16
C PRO A 170 -19.17 3.42 -7.69
N LEU A 171 -19.98 2.48 -7.19
CA LEU A 171 -19.90 1.07 -7.51
C LEU A 171 -20.87 0.68 -8.64
N PRO A 172 -20.46 -0.21 -9.54
CA PRO A 172 -21.37 -0.79 -10.51
C PRO A 172 -22.39 -1.69 -9.80
N SER A 173 -23.66 -1.57 -10.15
CA SER A 173 -24.71 -2.43 -9.59
C SER A 173 -24.52 -3.87 -10.07
N PRO A 174 -24.40 -4.85 -9.15
CA PRO A 174 -24.37 -6.26 -9.52
C PRO A 174 -25.68 -6.69 -10.21
N PRO A 175 -25.66 -7.78 -11.02
CA PRO A 175 -26.86 -8.26 -11.69
C PRO A 175 -28.01 -8.53 -10.70
N GLY A 176 -29.16 -7.90 -10.95
CA GLY A 176 -30.35 -8.04 -10.11
C GLY A 176 -30.37 -7.19 -8.85
N MET A 177 -29.39 -6.30 -8.65
CA MET A 177 -29.33 -5.37 -7.53
C MET A 177 -29.50 -3.92 -7.98
N SER A 178 -29.98 -3.08 -7.07
CA SER A 178 -30.15 -1.65 -7.26
C SER A 178 -28.88 -0.87 -6.90
N ARG A 179 -28.78 0.37 -7.37
CA ARG A 179 -27.76 1.32 -6.89
C ARG A 179 -27.92 1.52 -5.39
N TRP A 180 -26.80 1.63 -4.68
CA TRP A 180 -26.70 1.79 -3.23
C TRP A 180 -27.25 0.62 -2.39
N GLU A 181 -27.81 -0.41 -3.01
CA GLU A 181 -28.36 -1.56 -2.28
C GLU A 181 -27.23 -2.32 -1.58
N PRO A 182 -27.33 -2.56 -0.26
CA PRO A 182 -26.36 -3.37 0.46
C PRO A 182 -26.32 -4.81 -0.05
N TRP A 183 -25.11 -5.31 -0.27
CA TRP A 183 -24.90 -6.62 -0.88
C TRP A 183 -24.98 -7.76 0.13
N PRO A 184 -25.52 -8.94 -0.27
CA PRO A 184 -25.38 -10.15 0.52
C PRO A 184 -23.90 -10.42 0.86
N PRO A 185 -23.56 -10.86 2.09
CA PRO A 185 -22.17 -11.02 2.52
C PRO A 185 -21.32 -11.89 1.58
N LYS A 186 -21.91 -12.94 1.01
CA LYS A 186 -21.20 -13.80 0.05
C LYS A 186 -20.83 -13.05 -1.23
N LEU A 187 -21.68 -12.15 -1.70
CA LEU A 187 -21.41 -11.33 -2.88
C LEU A 187 -20.37 -10.25 -2.56
N ALA A 188 -20.53 -9.53 -1.44
CA ALA A 188 -19.55 -8.53 -1.00
C ALA A 188 -18.16 -9.13 -0.81
N SER A 189 -18.07 -10.32 -0.18
CA SER A 189 -16.82 -11.07 -0.04
C SER A 189 -16.20 -11.43 -1.39
N ALA A 190 -17.02 -11.89 -2.36
CA ALA A 190 -16.51 -12.28 -3.67
C ALA A 190 -15.99 -11.08 -4.48
N LEU A 191 -16.73 -9.97 -4.50
CA LEU A 191 -16.32 -8.75 -5.21
C LEU A 191 -15.11 -8.09 -4.56
N PHE A 192 -15.03 -8.09 -3.23
CA PHE A 192 -13.84 -7.61 -2.51
C PHE A 192 -12.61 -8.46 -2.83
N LEU A 193 -12.75 -9.80 -2.78
CA LEU A 193 -11.65 -10.72 -3.08
C LEU A 193 -11.19 -10.60 -4.55
N GLN A 194 -12.14 -10.44 -5.48
CA GLN A 194 -11.81 -10.18 -6.88
C GLN A 194 -10.97 -8.92 -7.01
N ARG A 195 -11.40 -7.81 -6.40
CA ARG A 195 -10.66 -6.55 -6.48
C ARG A 195 -9.28 -6.63 -5.83
N LEU A 196 -9.19 -7.32 -4.69
CA LEU A 196 -7.93 -7.58 -4.01
C LEU A 196 -6.95 -8.37 -4.90
N GLY A 197 -7.44 -9.42 -5.58
CA GLY A 197 -6.65 -10.22 -6.52
C GLY A 197 -6.20 -9.42 -7.74
N GLU A 198 -7.07 -8.64 -8.36
CA GLU A 198 -6.72 -7.76 -9.50
C GLU A 198 -5.60 -6.78 -9.17
N LEU A 199 -5.61 -6.21 -7.94
CA LEU A 199 -4.56 -5.32 -7.48
C LEU A 199 -3.26 -6.07 -7.17
N GLY A 200 -3.35 -7.29 -6.62
CA GLY A 200 -2.21 -8.18 -6.43
C GLY A 200 -1.52 -8.54 -7.75
N ASP A 201 -2.29 -8.99 -8.74
CA ASP A 201 -1.78 -9.31 -10.08
C ASP A 201 -1.14 -8.08 -10.75
N ALA A 202 -1.74 -6.89 -10.59
CA ALA A 202 -1.18 -5.66 -11.10
C ALA A 202 0.16 -5.30 -10.44
N ILE A 203 0.31 -5.54 -9.14
CA ILE A 203 1.58 -5.36 -8.42
C ILE A 203 2.63 -6.34 -8.96
N ASP A 204 2.29 -7.62 -9.12
CA ASP A 204 3.22 -8.63 -9.63
C ASP A 204 3.72 -8.28 -11.05
N VAL A 205 2.84 -7.72 -11.89
CA VAL A 205 3.20 -7.23 -13.22
C VAL A 205 4.12 -6.02 -13.14
N THR A 206 3.81 -5.03 -12.28
CA THR A 206 4.67 -3.86 -12.08
C THR A 206 6.06 -4.28 -11.59
N ASP A 207 6.13 -5.12 -10.55
CA ASP A 207 7.40 -5.63 -10.01
C ASP A 207 8.19 -6.41 -11.08
N ALA A 208 7.51 -7.20 -11.92
CA ALA A 208 8.16 -7.91 -13.03
C ALA A 208 8.72 -6.97 -14.10
N LEU A 209 7.99 -5.90 -14.45
CA LEU A 209 8.43 -4.90 -15.43
C LEU A 209 9.61 -4.06 -14.91
N ASP A 210 9.55 -3.65 -13.64
CA ASP A 210 10.65 -2.96 -12.97
C ASP A 210 11.88 -3.86 -12.92
N ASN A 211 11.67 -5.16 -12.66
CA ASN A 211 12.76 -6.12 -12.66
C ASN A 211 13.41 -6.31 -14.04
N ILE A 212 12.62 -6.39 -15.11
CA ILE A 212 13.14 -6.46 -16.48
C ILE A 212 13.92 -5.18 -16.81
N THR A 213 13.38 -4.01 -16.43
CA THR A 213 14.02 -2.71 -16.69
C THR A 213 15.39 -2.62 -16.02
N ILE A 214 15.49 -3.01 -14.75
CA ILE A 214 16.77 -3.06 -14.02
C ILE A 214 17.75 -4.05 -14.66
N ASP A 215 17.29 -5.23 -15.07
CA ASP A 215 18.17 -6.23 -15.69
C ASP A 215 18.71 -5.73 -17.04
N ASP A 216 17.88 -5.07 -17.84
CA ASP A 216 18.29 -4.40 -19.09
C ASP A 216 19.28 -3.26 -18.83
N THR A 217 19.03 -2.41 -17.83
CA THR A 217 19.93 -1.33 -17.42
C THR A 217 21.28 -1.88 -16.98
N LEU A 218 21.30 -2.93 -16.15
CA LEU A 218 22.53 -3.59 -15.72
C LEU A 218 23.31 -4.16 -16.91
N ALA A 219 22.64 -4.83 -17.85
CA ALA A 219 23.27 -5.37 -19.05
C ALA A 219 23.89 -4.27 -19.92
N GLN A 220 23.18 -3.16 -20.11
CA GLN A 220 23.68 -2.00 -20.87
C GLN A 220 24.88 -1.34 -20.18
N LEU A 221 24.84 -1.16 -18.86
CA LEU A 221 25.94 -0.64 -18.08
C LEU A 221 27.17 -1.55 -18.16
N ALA A 222 27.00 -2.87 -18.07
CA ALA A 222 28.11 -3.81 -18.19
C ALA A 222 28.76 -3.79 -19.57
N GLU A 223 27.96 -3.77 -20.64
CA GLU A 223 28.47 -3.64 -22.01
C GLU A 223 29.21 -2.32 -22.19
N ALA A 224 28.62 -1.19 -21.78
CA ALA A 224 29.25 0.12 -21.88
C ALA A 224 30.54 0.22 -21.05
N PHE A 225 30.56 -0.40 -19.86
CA PHE A 225 31.75 -0.47 -19.03
C PHE A 225 32.87 -1.23 -19.76
N SER A 226 32.56 -2.33 -20.45
CA SER A 226 33.54 -3.12 -21.19
C SER A 226 34.25 -2.32 -22.30
N GLN A 227 33.54 -1.35 -22.90
CA GLN A 227 34.04 -0.46 -23.94
C GLN A 227 34.87 0.70 -23.40
N LEU A 228 34.95 0.90 -22.08
CA LEU A 228 35.80 1.93 -21.50
C LEU A 228 37.30 1.66 -21.78
N PRO A 229 38.11 2.72 -21.98
CA PRO A 229 39.56 2.59 -22.05
C PRO A 229 40.12 1.81 -20.86
N GLU A 230 41.08 0.92 -21.12
CA GLU A 230 41.64 0.02 -20.11
C GLU A 230 42.16 0.78 -18.87
N ALA A 231 42.76 1.95 -19.07
CA ALA A 231 43.24 2.82 -18.00
C ALA A 231 42.12 3.29 -17.05
N LYS A 232 40.89 3.48 -17.53
CA LYS A 232 39.73 3.81 -16.68
C LYS A 232 39.21 2.57 -15.95
N ARG A 233 39.09 1.44 -16.64
CA ARG A 233 38.62 0.18 -16.04
C ARG A 233 39.51 -0.30 -14.89
N ARG A 234 40.84 -0.17 -15.02
CA ARG A 234 41.81 -0.52 -13.97
C ARG A 234 41.67 0.29 -12.68
N ARG A 235 40.92 1.39 -12.69
CA ARG A 235 40.64 2.22 -11.50
C ARG A 235 39.42 1.74 -10.71
N CYS A 236 38.69 0.75 -11.21
CA CYS A 236 37.47 0.24 -10.57
C CYS A 236 37.78 -1.04 -9.81
N ARG A 237 37.32 -1.14 -8.55
CA ARG A 237 37.47 -2.35 -7.71
C ARG A 237 36.42 -3.43 -8.02
N HIS A 238 35.26 -3.04 -8.55
CA HIS A 238 34.19 -3.93 -8.99
C HIS A 238 33.96 -3.77 -10.49
N ILE A 239 33.89 -4.89 -11.21
CA ILE A 239 33.62 -4.92 -12.65
C ILE A 239 32.15 -5.29 -12.81
N PRO A 240 31.32 -4.40 -13.39
CA PRO A 240 29.92 -4.70 -13.66
C PRO A 240 29.76 -5.98 -14.49
N THR A 241 28.91 -6.88 -14.02
CA THR A 241 28.66 -8.18 -14.65
C THR A 241 27.40 -8.20 -15.53
N GLY A 242 26.54 -7.20 -15.37
CA GLY A 242 25.22 -7.11 -15.99
C GLY A 242 24.20 -8.02 -15.32
N LYS A 243 24.43 -8.41 -14.07
CA LYS A 243 23.60 -9.41 -13.37
C LYS A 243 23.17 -8.90 -12.00
N ARG A 244 21.87 -8.96 -11.77
CA ARG A 244 21.27 -8.68 -10.46
C ARG A 244 21.85 -9.57 -9.36
N GLY A 245 22.03 -8.98 -8.18
CA GLY A 245 22.59 -9.65 -7.01
C GLY A 245 24.11 -9.76 -7.01
N LEU A 246 24.78 -9.54 -8.15
CA LEU A 246 26.23 -9.36 -8.23
C LEU A 246 26.61 -7.90 -8.38
N ASP A 247 25.79 -7.15 -9.11
CA ASP A 247 25.92 -5.71 -9.30
C ASP A 247 24.96 -4.95 -8.39
N THR A 248 25.38 -3.77 -7.94
CA THR A 248 24.58 -2.87 -7.09
C THR A 248 24.19 -1.66 -7.93
N LEU A 249 22.95 -1.66 -8.44
CA LEU A 249 22.37 -0.52 -9.14
C LEU A 249 21.88 0.48 -8.10
N VAL A 250 22.21 1.77 -8.30
CA VAL A 250 21.84 2.83 -7.38
C VAL A 250 21.35 4.06 -8.14
N GLN A 251 20.43 4.78 -7.53
CA GLN A 251 20.16 6.18 -7.83
C GLN A 251 20.77 7.03 -6.72
N VAL A 252 21.57 8.02 -7.09
CA VAL A 252 22.27 8.92 -6.18
C VAL A 252 21.82 10.34 -6.47
N GLU A 253 21.27 11.00 -5.47
CA GLU A 253 20.82 12.38 -5.53
C GLU A 253 21.72 13.25 -4.64
N ALA A 254 22.23 14.36 -5.17
CA ALA A 254 22.95 15.33 -4.36
C ALA A 254 22.01 16.01 -3.36
N ASP A 255 22.46 16.31 -2.13
CA ASP A 255 21.60 16.87 -1.08
C ASP A 255 20.96 18.22 -1.44
N ASP A 256 21.56 18.97 -2.38
CA ASP A 256 21.02 20.22 -2.90
C ASP A 256 20.05 20.04 -4.09
N GLY A 257 19.76 18.79 -4.47
CA GLY A 257 18.91 18.41 -5.59
C GLY A 257 19.47 18.79 -6.97
N SER A 258 20.73 19.24 -7.05
CA SER A 258 21.30 19.77 -8.29
C SER A 258 21.63 18.70 -9.32
N GLN A 259 21.81 17.45 -8.88
CA GLN A 259 22.23 16.34 -9.72
C GLN A 259 21.63 15.02 -9.22
N ILE A 260 21.12 14.23 -10.17
CA ILE A 260 20.70 12.84 -9.97
C ILE A 260 21.51 11.97 -10.91
N VAL A 261 22.09 10.89 -10.38
CA VAL A 261 22.90 9.92 -11.12
C VAL A 261 22.34 8.52 -10.87
N GLU A 262 21.96 7.83 -11.93
CA GLU A 262 21.62 6.41 -11.86
C GLU A 262 22.75 5.59 -12.51
N GLY A 263 23.22 4.54 -11.83
CA GLY A 263 24.30 3.70 -12.34
C GLY A 263 24.71 2.59 -11.39
N VAL A 264 25.76 1.85 -11.76
CA VAL A 264 26.27 0.71 -10.99
C VAL A 264 27.47 1.11 -10.15
N VAL A 265 27.51 0.67 -8.89
CA VAL A 265 28.66 0.92 -8.01
C VAL A 265 29.86 0.09 -8.46
N VAL A 266 30.96 0.75 -8.79
CA VAL A 266 32.20 0.13 -9.31
C VAL A 266 33.39 0.28 -8.38
N ASP A 267 33.25 1.08 -7.33
CA ASP A 267 34.25 1.24 -6.28
C ASP A 267 33.57 1.77 -5.00
N GLY A 268 34.02 1.36 -3.83
CA GLY A 268 33.49 1.78 -2.53
C GLY A 268 33.95 0.83 -1.42
N GLU A 269 33.82 1.27 -0.18
CA GLU A 269 34.01 0.41 0.98
C GLU A 269 32.87 -0.61 1.08
N ARG A 270 33.16 -1.78 1.62
CA ARG A 270 32.19 -2.86 1.81
C ARG A 270 32.13 -3.25 3.28
N ASN A 271 30.94 -3.58 3.75
CA ASN A 271 30.73 -4.09 5.10
C ASN A 271 31.06 -5.60 5.19
N ASP A 272 30.91 -6.18 6.38
CA ASP A 272 31.19 -7.59 6.67
C ASP A 272 30.31 -8.57 5.85
N THR A 273 29.17 -8.13 5.34
CA THR A 273 28.30 -8.93 4.48
C THR A 273 28.65 -8.82 3.00
N GLY A 274 29.69 -8.04 2.66
CA GLY A 274 30.12 -7.77 1.30
C GLY A 274 29.25 -6.75 0.55
N ALA A 275 28.28 -6.11 1.20
CA ALA A 275 27.48 -5.03 0.61
C ALA A 275 28.26 -3.72 0.64
N PHE A 276 28.02 -2.83 -0.32
CA PHE A 276 28.63 -1.51 -0.31
C PHE A 276 28.14 -0.67 0.87
N TYR A 277 29.05 0.11 1.45
CA TYR A 277 28.78 1.06 2.51
C TYR A 277 28.85 2.48 1.93
N PHE A 278 27.74 3.22 2.02
CA PHE A 278 27.56 4.47 1.28
C PHE A 278 27.84 5.75 2.07
N ASP A 279 28.21 5.66 3.35
CA ASP A 279 28.51 6.85 4.17
C ASP A 279 29.85 7.51 3.79
N ASP A 280 30.75 6.74 3.15
CA ASP A 280 32.06 7.19 2.68
C ASP A 280 32.06 7.49 1.16
N HIS A 281 33.24 7.67 0.58
CA HIS A 281 33.39 7.82 -0.86
C HIS A 281 33.15 6.49 -1.61
N PHE A 282 32.34 6.56 -2.65
CA PHE A 282 32.13 5.48 -3.61
C PHE A 282 32.14 6.03 -5.04
N VAL A 283 32.25 5.14 -6.02
CA VAL A 283 32.25 5.50 -7.45
C VAL A 283 31.12 4.76 -8.15
N VAL A 284 30.31 5.52 -8.87
CA VAL A 284 29.23 5.02 -9.70
C VAL A 284 29.64 5.15 -11.17
N PHE A 285 29.48 4.07 -11.91
CA PHE A 285 29.55 4.09 -13.36
C PHE A 285 28.15 4.31 -13.93
N THR A 286 27.97 5.35 -14.74
CA THR A 286 26.69 5.69 -15.36
C THR A 286 26.78 5.82 -16.88
N THR A 287 25.67 5.54 -17.54
CA THR A 287 25.47 5.73 -18.98
C THR A 287 24.28 6.64 -19.30
N ILE A 288 23.68 7.27 -18.29
CA ILE A 288 22.46 8.08 -18.43
C ILE A 288 22.85 9.57 -18.51
N ASP A 289 22.15 10.32 -19.38
CA ASP A 289 22.33 11.76 -19.65
C ASP A 289 23.72 12.18 -20.21
N THR A 290 24.04 13.47 -20.21
CA THR A 290 25.25 14.11 -20.76
C THR A 290 26.59 13.58 -20.24
N GLN A 291 26.59 12.73 -19.20
CA GLN A 291 27.76 12.14 -18.53
C GLN A 291 27.96 10.66 -18.89
N ARG A 292 27.64 10.29 -20.14
CA ARG A 292 27.70 8.91 -20.62
C ARG A 292 29.13 8.35 -20.58
N GLY A 293 29.32 7.24 -19.85
CA GLY A 293 30.62 6.56 -19.76
C GLY A 293 31.58 7.22 -18.75
N GLU A 294 31.01 7.94 -17.78
CA GLU A 294 31.78 8.57 -16.71
C GLU A 294 31.81 7.72 -15.43
N LEU A 295 32.91 7.89 -14.69
CA LEU A 295 33.10 7.35 -13.35
C LEU A 295 32.88 8.51 -12.39
N ILE A 296 31.70 8.56 -11.80
CA ILE A 296 31.30 9.65 -10.91
C ILE A 296 31.68 9.27 -9.49
N ARG A 297 32.52 10.10 -8.87
CA ARG A 297 32.89 9.92 -7.48
C ARG A 297 31.86 10.63 -6.60
N CYS A 298 31.13 9.85 -5.83
CA CYS A 298 30.14 10.34 -4.88
C CYS A 298 30.79 10.53 -3.50
N ASN A 299 30.25 11.48 -2.74
CA ASN A 299 30.59 11.66 -1.33
C ASN A 299 29.35 11.31 -0.51
N GLY A 300 29.38 10.17 0.18
CA GLY A 300 28.27 9.68 0.99
C GLY A 300 27.69 10.71 1.96
N ALA A 301 28.53 11.57 2.52
CA ALA A 301 28.10 12.62 3.45
C ALA A 301 27.27 13.74 2.81
N ASN A 302 27.23 13.85 1.48
CA ASN A 302 26.57 14.94 0.74
C ASN A 302 25.58 14.43 -0.33
N CYS A 303 25.11 13.18 -0.21
CA CYS A 303 24.15 12.62 -1.15
C CYS A 303 23.21 11.61 -0.48
N HIS A 304 22.04 11.45 -1.08
CA HIS A 304 21.12 10.38 -0.78
C HIS A 304 21.29 9.24 -1.79
N VAL A 305 21.39 8.00 -1.31
CA VAL A 305 21.56 6.81 -2.15
C VAL A 305 20.38 5.87 -1.96
N GLU A 306 19.69 5.57 -3.07
CA GLU A 306 18.66 4.55 -3.16
C GLU A 306 19.21 3.35 -3.97
N ILE A 307 19.05 2.13 -3.44
CA ILE A 307 19.42 0.89 -4.14
C ILE A 307 18.18 0.42 -4.90
N LEU A 308 18.32 0.23 -6.22
CA LEU A 308 17.24 -0.17 -7.14
C LEU A 308 17.17 -1.68 -7.34
#